data_AF-A0A410RFP4-F1
#
_entry.id   AF-A0A410RFP4-F1
#
_cell.length_a   1.000
_cell.length_b   1.000
_cell.length_c   1.000
_cell.angle_alpha   90.00
_cell.angle_beta   90.00
_cell.angle_gamma   90.00
#
_symmetry.space_group_name_H-M   'P 1'
#
loop_
_entity.id
_entity.type
_entity.pdbx_description
1 polymer ?
#
loop_
_entity_poly.entity_id
_entity_poly.type
_entity_poly.pdbx_seq_one_letter_code
_entity_poly.pdbx_strand_id
1 'polypeptide(L)'
;AAWSSACKRTTVSLTMLLAAVLSVLLVAVAANGDGYRSGPFGPARELAARVDKLESGVSSAKSKAPEFIKRAKAVESRVSRLEDDGCGTGREFQCGGYERRCLSDLLVCDGKNDCMDGQDEDADLCRSRVPAGAIFEGTLARRRQGGCGADIRTVRMTIVWSQRLSWFQSRQKVKAAITLTSGEGTEVGAVVRGYYNYRLKTVILLPMEDHPARLGFSCSFDGVQDDRCMASVRSADLEPCISFGMKKIN
;
A
#
# COMPACT_ATOMS: atom_id res chain seq x y z
N ALA A 1 -83.49 12.09 -60.45
CA ALA A 1 -83.01 12.56 -59.14
C ALA A 1 -83.11 11.39 -58.18
N ALA A 2 -82.11 10.93 -57.44
CA ALA A 2 -80.84 11.51 -57.04
C ALA A 2 -79.86 10.36 -56.74
N TRP A 3 -78.55 10.64 -56.86
CA TRP A 3 -77.45 10.27 -55.94
C TRP A 3 -77.35 8.81 -55.44
N SER A 4 -76.22 8.14 -55.35
CA SER A 4 -74.81 8.41 -55.65
C SER A 4 -74.06 7.12 -55.31
N SER A 5 -72.93 6.90 -55.98
CA SER A 5 -71.67 6.35 -55.43
C SER A 5 -71.63 6.21 -53.89
N ALA A 6 -71.00 5.21 -53.28
CA ALA A 6 -69.69 4.67 -53.63
C ALA A 6 -69.45 3.37 -52.84
N CYS A 7 -69.15 2.27 -53.52
CA CYS A 7 -68.40 1.19 -52.89
C CYS A 7 -66.93 1.45 -53.20
N LYS A 8 -66.23 2.18 -52.32
CA LYS A 8 -64.77 2.37 -52.40
C LYS A 8 -64.12 1.00 -52.19
N ARG A 9 -63.79 0.30 -53.28
CA ARG A 9 -62.80 -0.78 -53.23
C ARG A 9 -61.44 -0.12 -53.06
N THR A 10 -61.00 -0.05 -51.81
CA THR A 10 -59.62 0.21 -51.42
C THR A 10 -58.73 -0.81 -52.13
N THR A 11 -58.02 -0.38 -53.16
CA THR A 11 -56.89 -1.12 -53.71
C THR A 11 -55.83 -1.16 -52.61
N VAL A 12 -55.75 -2.28 -51.89
CA VAL A 12 -54.67 -2.52 -50.93
C VAL A 12 -53.37 -2.49 -51.74
N SER A 13 -52.60 -1.42 -51.56
CA SER A 13 -51.32 -1.27 -52.23
C SER A 13 -50.45 -2.48 -51.91
N LEU A 14 -49.76 -3.03 -52.91
CA LEU A 14 -48.82 -4.14 -52.78
C LEU A 14 -47.79 -3.89 -51.64
N THR A 15 -47.50 -2.62 -51.36
CA THR A 15 -46.65 -2.18 -50.25
C THR A 15 -47.21 -2.50 -48.87
N MET A 16 -48.54 -2.46 -48.67
CA MET A 16 -49.17 -2.84 -47.40
C MET A 16 -49.16 -4.36 -47.19
N LEU A 17 -49.33 -5.15 -48.24
CA LEU A 17 -49.18 -6.61 -48.18
C LEU A 17 -47.74 -7.00 -47.88
N LEU A 18 -46.77 -6.38 -48.54
CA LEU A 18 -45.34 -6.58 -48.26
C LEU A 18 -44.96 -6.17 -46.84
N ALA A 19 -45.48 -5.05 -46.32
CA ALA A 19 -45.23 -4.62 -44.95
C ALA A 19 -45.85 -5.58 -43.92
N ALA A 20 -47.05 -6.12 -44.19
CA ALA A 20 -47.68 -7.11 -43.33
C ALA A 20 -46.95 -8.47 -43.36
N VAL A 21 -46.46 -8.89 -44.52
CA VAL A 21 -45.65 -10.11 -44.63
C VAL A 21 -44.29 -9.93 -43.95
N LEU A 22 -43.67 -8.76 -44.10
CA LEU A 22 -42.40 -8.44 -43.45
C LEU A 22 -42.54 -8.35 -41.93
N SER A 23 -43.65 -7.78 -41.43
CA SER A 23 -43.91 -7.72 -39.99
C SER A 23 -44.20 -9.09 -39.40
N VAL A 24 -44.94 -9.96 -40.12
CA VAL A 24 -45.16 -11.35 -39.70
C VAL A 24 -43.85 -12.15 -39.74
N LEU A 25 -42.98 -11.94 -40.73
CA LEU A 25 -41.64 -12.55 -40.77
C LEU A 25 -40.75 -12.06 -39.64
N LEU A 26 -40.77 -10.76 -39.33
CA LEU A 26 -40.03 -10.18 -38.19
C LEU A 26 -40.52 -10.73 -36.85
N VAL A 27 -41.84 -10.89 -36.68
CA VAL A 27 -42.43 -11.48 -35.48
C VAL A 27 -42.12 -12.98 -35.40
N ALA A 28 -42.12 -13.72 -36.52
CA ALA A 28 -41.74 -15.13 -36.54
C ALA A 28 -40.24 -15.33 -36.22
N VAL A 29 -39.37 -14.41 -36.66
CA VAL A 29 -37.95 -14.40 -36.30
C VAL A 29 -37.76 -14.02 -34.82
N ALA A 30 -38.54 -13.07 -34.29
CA ALA A 30 -38.46 -12.64 -32.89
C ALA A 30 -39.10 -13.65 -31.91
N ALA A 31 -40.14 -14.38 -32.32
CA ALA A 31 -40.85 -15.36 -31.51
C ALA A 31 -40.10 -16.70 -31.37
N ASN A 32 -39.01 -16.90 -32.11
CA ASN A 32 -38.12 -18.05 -31.96
C ASN A 32 -37.04 -17.88 -30.87
N GLY A 33 -37.23 -16.92 -29.96
CA GLY A 33 -36.29 -16.60 -28.88
C GLY A 33 -36.16 -17.66 -27.77
N ASP A 34 -37.16 -18.54 -27.57
CA ASP A 34 -37.20 -19.43 -26.39
C ASP A 34 -37.25 -20.94 -26.70
N GLY A 35 -37.01 -21.36 -27.95
CA GLY A 35 -37.03 -22.78 -28.36
C GLY A 35 -35.68 -23.49 -28.38
N TYR A 36 -34.55 -22.80 -28.22
CA TYR A 36 -33.21 -23.35 -28.49
C TYR A 36 -32.45 -23.77 -27.22
N ARG A 37 -33.11 -24.50 -26.32
CA ARG A 37 -32.43 -25.09 -25.13
C ARG A 37 -31.85 -26.48 -25.40
N SER A 38 -32.15 -27.07 -26.56
CA SER A 38 -31.77 -28.43 -26.96
C SER A 38 -31.13 -28.51 -28.37
N GLY A 39 -30.38 -27.48 -28.77
CA GLY A 39 -29.54 -27.56 -29.98
C GLY A 39 -28.24 -28.35 -29.75
N PRO A 40 -27.55 -28.81 -30.81
CA PRO A 40 -26.32 -29.64 -30.74
C PRO A 40 -25.14 -28.98 -30.00
N PHE A 41 -25.28 -27.71 -29.60
CA PHE A 41 -24.28 -26.92 -28.85
C PHE A 41 -24.51 -26.87 -27.33
N GLY A 42 -25.46 -27.61 -26.78
CA GLY A 42 -25.69 -27.69 -25.32
C GLY A 42 -24.43 -27.99 -24.50
N PRO A 43 -23.63 -29.02 -24.85
CA PRO A 43 -22.37 -29.34 -24.16
C PRO A 43 -21.34 -28.20 -24.24
N ALA A 44 -21.30 -27.48 -25.36
CA ALA A 44 -20.39 -26.35 -25.56
C ALA A 44 -20.76 -25.15 -24.67
N ARG A 45 -22.07 -24.87 -24.47
CA ARG A 45 -22.54 -23.83 -23.54
C ARG A 45 -22.24 -24.17 -22.08
N GLU A 46 -22.38 -25.43 -21.70
CA GLU A 46 -22.02 -25.86 -20.34
C GLU A 46 -20.51 -25.75 -20.10
N LEU A 47 -19.69 -26.12 -21.08
CA LEU A 47 -18.24 -25.95 -21.00
C LEU A 47 -17.86 -24.46 -20.88
N ALA A 48 -18.49 -23.58 -21.67
CA ALA A 48 -18.28 -22.14 -21.58
C ALA A 48 -18.63 -21.59 -20.19
N ALA A 49 -19.78 -21.96 -19.63
CA ALA A 49 -20.16 -21.56 -18.27
C ALA A 49 -19.18 -22.07 -17.19
N ARG A 50 -18.61 -23.27 -17.37
CA ARG A 50 -17.57 -23.80 -16.47
C ARG A 50 -16.27 -23.03 -16.60
N VAL A 51 -15.89 -22.62 -17.81
CA VAL A 51 -14.69 -21.79 -18.06
C VAL A 51 -14.85 -20.41 -17.42
N ASP A 52 -16.00 -19.74 -17.60
CA ASP A 52 -16.28 -18.43 -16.98
C ASP A 52 -16.23 -18.51 -15.44
N LYS A 53 -16.77 -19.61 -14.87
CA LYS A 53 -16.70 -19.86 -13.42
C LYS A 53 -15.27 -20.10 -12.94
N LEU A 54 -14.46 -20.80 -13.74
CA LEU A 54 -13.05 -21.04 -13.41
C LEU A 54 -12.25 -19.74 -13.49
N GLU A 55 -12.46 -18.93 -14.54
CA GLU A 55 -11.78 -17.66 -14.75
C GLU A 55 -12.10 -16.65 -13.63
N SER A 56 -13.37 -16.54 -13.25
CA SER A 56 -13.78 -15.71 -12.10
C SER A 56 -13.18 -16.21 -10.78
N GLY A 57 -13.08 -17.53 -10.59
CA GLY A 57 -12.39 -18.14 -9.45
C GLY A 57 -10.89 -17.82 -9.43
N VAL A 58 -10.20 -17.94 -10.56
CA VAL A 58 -8.77 -17.61 -10.71
C VAL A 58 -8.53 -16.13 -10.49
N SER A 59 -9.38 -15.25 -11.02
CA SER A 59 -9.31 -13.81 -10.82
C SER A 59 -9.46 -13.44 -9.33
N SER A 60 -10.42 -14.07 -8.64
CA SER A 60 -10.63 -13.90 -7.19
C SER A 60 -9.48 -14.43 -6.34
N ALA A 61 -8.85 -15.54 -6.74
CA ALA A 61 -7.66 -16.06 -6.08
C ALA A 61 -6.44 -15.16 -6.31
N LYS A 62 -6.25 -14.68 -7.54
CA LYS A 62 -5.17 -13.77 -7.93
C LYS A 62 -5.23 -12.45 -7.17
N SER A 63 -6.44 -11.92 -6.91
CA SER A 63 -6.60 -10.68 -6.15
C SER A 63 -6.24 -10.83 -4.67
N LYS A 64 -6.40 -12.02 -4.08
CA LYS A 64 -6.06 -12.30 -2.67
C LYS A 64 -4.60 -12.72 -2.46
N ALA A 65 -3.96 -13.29 -3.46
CA ALA A 65 -2.56 -13.71 -3.43
C ALA A 65 -1.58 -12.66 -2.82
N PRO A 66 -1.60 -11.36 -3.23
CA PRO A 66 -0.66 -10.39 -2.69
C PRO A 66 -0.86 -10.12 -1.19
N GLU A 67 -2.09 -10.25 -0.67
CA GLU A 67 -2.37 -10.04 0.75
C GLU A 67 -1.76 -11.17 1.60
N PHE A 68 -1.91 -12.42 1.16
CA PHE A 68 -1.28 -13.56 1.84
C PHE A 68 0.24 -13.44 1.84
N ILE A 69 0.83 -13.04 0.71
CA ILE A 69 2.29 -12.82 0.61
C ILE A 69 2.73 -11.71 1.57
N LYS A 70 1.99 -10.58 1.64
CA LYS A 70 2.29 -9.47 2.55
C LYS A 70 2.24 -9.94 4.02
N ARG A 71 1.25 -10.76 4.39
CA ARG A 71 1.13 -11.31 5.75
C ARG A 71 2.27 -12.29 6.08
N ALA A 72 2.63 -13.17 5.15
CA ALA A 72 3.74 -14.10 5.32
C ALA A 72 5.07 -13.37 5.54
N LYS A 73 5.38 -12.39 4.68
CA LYS A 73 6.57 -11.53 4.83
C LYS A 73 6.58 -10.77 6.15
N ALA A 74 5.43 -10.29 6.63
CA ALA A 74 5.36 -9.57 7.90
C ALA A 74 5.69 -10.47 9.10
N VAL A 75 5.34 -11.76 9.04
CA VAL A 75 5.74 -12.74 10.07
C VAL A 75 7.24 -13.02 9.96
N GLU A 76 7.76 -13.25 8.76
CA GLU A 76 9.18 -13.47 8.49
C GLU A 76 10.05 -12.33 9.05
N SER A 77 9.69 -11.07 8.78
CA SER A 77 10.37 -9.88 9.32
C SER A 77 10.39 -9.85 10.85
N ARG A 78 9.34 -10.36 11.51
CA ARG A 78 9.29 -10.42 12.98
C ARG A 78 10.22 -11.51 13.52
N VAL A 79 10.27 -12.65 12.83
CA VAL A 79 11.16 -13.77 13.19
C VAL A 79 12.62 -13.36 13.00
N SER A 80 12.95 -12.75 11.86
CA SER A 80 14.31 -12.27 11.56
C SER A 80 14.85 -11.27 12.59
N ARG A 81 14.01 -10.46 13.24
CA ARG A 81 14.45 -9.56 14.34
C ARG A 81 14.77 -10.29 15.66
N LEU A 82 14.29 -11.52 15.81
CA LEU A 82 14.52 -12.35 17.00
C LEU A 82 15.64 -13.36 16.77
N GLU A 83 15.91 -13.70 15.51
CA GLU A 83 17.04 -14.52 15.12
C GLU A 83 18.34 -13.73 15.30
N ASP A 84 19.35 -14.40 15.85
CA ASP A 84 20.71 -13.89 15.89
C ASP A 84 21.30 -14.02 14.49
N ASP A 85 21.64 -12.89 13.87
CA ASP A 85 22.22 -12.84 12.52
C ASP A 85 23.70 -13.25 12.50
N GLY A 86 24.27 -13.57 13.67
CA GLY A 86 25.66 -13.96 13.85
C GLY A 86 26.64 -12.81 13.61
N CYS A 87 26.11 -11.61 13.38
CA CYS A 87 26.87 -10.38 13.29
C CYS A 87 26.87 -9.71 14.67
N GLY A 88 28.03 -9.16 15.04
CA GLY A 88 28.17 -8.44 16.30
C GLY A 88 27.27 -7.21 16.34
N THR A 89 27.26 -6.55 17.51
CA THR A 89 26.55 -5.30 17.86
C THR A 89 25.76 -4.63 16.72
N GLY A 90 24.47 -4.33 16.92
CA GLY A 90 23.45 -3.94 15.90
C GLY A 90 23.69 -2.77 14.92
N ARG A 91 24.94 -2.40 14.63
CA ARG A 91 25.44 -1.59 13.53
C ARG A 91 26.04 -2.43 12.39
N GLU A 92 25.92 -3.76 12.44
CA GLU A 92 26.36 -4.64 11.36
C GLU A 92 25.19 -5.14 10.50
N PHE A 93 25.43 -5.43 9.23
CA PHE A 93 24.48 -5.98 8.27
C PHE A 93 24.96 -7.33 7.78
N GLN A 94 24.15 -8.36 7.95
CA GLN A 94 24.40 -9.69 7.41
C GLN A 94 24.02 -9.69 5.92
N CYS A 95 24.98 -9.99 5.05
CA CYS A 95 24.76 -10.10 3.60
C CYS A 95 23.68 -11.13 3.25
N GLY A 96 23.46 -12.12 4.12
CA GLY A 96 22.44 -13.13 3.96
C GLY A 96 22.90 -14.26 3.04
N GLY A 97 21.98 -15.17 2.70
CA GLY A 97 22.29 -16.34 1.89
C GLY A 97 23.29 -17.29 2.56
N TYR A 98 24.28 -17.76 1.78
CA TYR A 98 25.35 -18.65 2.26
C TYR A 98 26.56 -17.90 2.82
N GLU A 99 26.63 -16.59 2.61
CA GLU A 99 27.73 -15.76 3.07
C GLU A 99 27.44 -15.30 4.51
N ARG A 100 28.34 -15.62 5.45
CA ARG A 100 28.28 -15.13 6.84
C ARG A 100 29.08 -13.84 7.02
N ARG A 101 29.06 -12.95 6.04
CA ARG A 101 29.83 -11.71 6.07
C ARG A 101 28.98 -10.60 6.70
N CYS A 102 29.56 -9.99 7.72
CA CYS A 102 28.99 -8.83 8.40
C CYS A 102 29.62 -7.56 7.85
N LEU A 103 28.80 -6.68 7.30
CA LEU A 103 29.21 -5.37 6.82
C LEU A 103 28.84 -4.29 7.82
N SER A 104 29.58 -3.18 7.84
CA SER A 104 29.13 -2.01 8.58
C SER A 104 27.83 -1.46 7.99
N ASP A 105 26.93 -0.94 8.83
CA ASP A 105 25.74 -0.23 8.36
C ASP A 105 26.04 1.00 7.49
N LEU A 106 27.28 1.48 7.44
CA LEU A 106 27.75 2.53 6.54
C LEU A 106 28.03 2.05 5.11
N LEU A 107 28.21 0.75 4.91
CA LEU A 107 28.42 0.13 3.59
C LEU A 107 27.09 -0.23 2.91
N VAL A 108 26.01 -0.29 3.68
CA VAL A 108 24.68 -0.59 3.14
C VAL A 108 24.14 0.58 2.32
N CYS A 109 23.76 0.34 1.07
CA CYS A 109 23.23 1.33 0.15
C CYS A 109 24.20 2.48 -0.13
N ASP A 110 25.50 2.20 -0.21
CA ASP A 110 26.53 3.18 -0.52
C ASP A 110 26.77 3.35 -2.04
N GLY A 111 26.21 2.45 -2.86
CA GLY A 111 26.33 2.40 -4.31
C GLY A 111 27.37 1.41 -4.84
N LYS A 112 27.97 0.59 -3.99
CA LYS A 112 28.93 -0.46 -4.34
C LYS A 112 28.48 -1.78 -3.73
N ASN A 113 28.61 -2.87 -4.49
CA ASN A 113 28.32 -4.20 -3.97
C ASN A 113 29.49 -4.67 -3.10
N ASP A 114 29.32 -4.66 -1.78
CA ASP A 114 30.25 -5.19 -0.80
C ASP A 114 29.93 -6.65 -0.40
N CYS A 115 28.66 -7.06 -0.56
CA CYS A 115 28.26 -8.47 -0.47
C CYS A 115 28.54 -9.22 -1.78
N MET A 116 28.87 -10.52 -1.72
CA MET A 116 29.11 -11.31 -2.94
C MET A 116 27.85 -11.45 -3.81
N ASP A 117 26.68 -11.45 -3.17
CA ASP A 117 25.37 -11.51 -3.82
C ASP A 117 24.77 -10.12 -4.10
N GLY A 118 25.43 -9.04 -3.66
CA GLY A 118 24.98 -7.66 -3.82
C GLY A 118 23.70 -7.31 -3.04
N GLN A 119 23.34 -8.09 -2.00
CA GLN A 119 22.13 -7.83 -1.20
C GLN A 119 22.16 -6.48 -0.47
N ASP A 120 23.35 -5.95 -0.18
CA ASP A 120 23.56 -4.64 0.41
C ASP A 120 23.11 -3.47 -0.48
N GLU A 121 23.03 -3.70 -1.79
CA GLU A 121 22.56 -2.73 -2.80
C GLU A 121 21.20 -3.10 -3.41
N ASP A 122 20.49 -4.05 -2.81
CA ASP A 122 19.17 -4.44 -3.27
C ASP A 122 18.17 -3.26 -3.27
N ALA A 123 17.37 -3.17 -4.33
CA ALA A 123 16.46 -2.05 -4.53
C ALA A 123 15.35 -1.97 -3.45
N ASP A 124 14.90 -3.10 -2.90
CA ASP A 124 13.91 -3.12 -1.82
C ASP A 124 14.53 -2.72 -0.47
N LEU A 125 15.82 -3.05 -0.25
CA LEU A 125 16.57 -2.61 0.92
C LEU A 125 16.80 -1.09 0.87
N CYS A 126 17.32 -0.59 -0.25
CA CYS A 126 17.71 0.80 -0.47
C CYS A 126 16.54 1.73 -0.83
N ARG A 127 15.31 1.23 -0.79
CA ARG A 127 14.10 2.03 -0.98
C ARG A 127 13.90 3.01 0.17
N SER A 128 13.66 4.28 -0.18
CA SER A 128 13.27 5.30 0.81
C SER A 128 11.82 5.06 1.28
N ARG A 129 11.65 4.84 2.58
CA ARG A 129 10.32 4.74 3.23
C ARG A 129 9.78 6.07 3.73
N VAL A 130 10.60 7.13 3.64
CA VAL A 130 10.29 8.48 4.12
C VAL A 130 10.53 9.52 3.02
N PRO A 131 9.78 9.46 1.90
CA PRO A 131 9.86 10.48 0.86
C PRO A 131 9.34 11.84 1.40
N ALA A 132 9.81 12.94 0.81
CA ALA A 132 9.28 14.26 1.11
C ALA A 132 7.76 14.31 0.84
N GLY A 133 7.01 14.93 1.76
CA GLY A 133 5.55 14.97 1.73
C GLY A 133 4.85 13.79 2.43
N ALA A 134 5.58 12.75 2.84
CA ALA A 134 4.98 11.64 3.59
C ALA A 134 4.49 12.10 4.97
N ILE A 135 3.28 11.69 5.33
CA ILE A 135 2.67 12.01 6.63
C ILE A 135 2.37 10.72 7.38
N PHE A 136 2.88 10.61 8.59
CA PHE A 136 2.63 9.51 9.50
C PHE A 136 1.90 10.02 10.73
N GLU A 137 0.88 9.30 11.17
CA GLU A 137 0.12 9.62 12.37
C GLU A 137 0.01 8.41 13.29
N GLY A 138 0.15 8.63 14.59
CA GLY A 138 -0.03 7.61 15.62
C GLY A 138 -0.85 8.17 16.78
N THR A 139 -1.73 7.33 17.31
CA THR A 139 -2.55 7.63 18.48
C THR A 139 -2.05 6.84 19.68
N LEU A 140 -1.88 7.53 20.81
CA LEU A 140 -1.46 6.95 22.08
C LEU A 140 -2.70 6.49 22.86
N ALA A 141 -2.84 5.19 23.06
CA ALA A 141 -4.06 4.58 23.59
C ALA A 141 -4.20 4.58 25.13
N ARG A 142 -3.26 5.15 25.91
CA ARG A 142 -3.29 5.05 27.39
C ARG A 142 -3.21 6.40 28.12
N ARG A 143 -4.10 6.54 29.10
CA ARG A 143 -4.30 7.69 30.00
C ARG A 143 -3.38 7.73 31.24
N ARG A 144 -2.42 6.80 31.39
CA ARG A 144 -1.58 6.64 32.61
C ARG A 144 -0.16 6.11 32.38
N GLN A 145 0.42 6.40 31.23
CA GLN A 145 1.87 6.25 31.04
C GLN A 145 2.32 7.52 30.33
N GLY A 146 2.55 8.57 31.14
CA GLY A 146 3.18 9.79 30.68
C GLY A 146 4.61 9.45 30.29
N GLY A 147 4.79 8.99 29.05
CA GLY A 147 6.04 8.39 28.58
C GLY A 147 7.23 9.27 28.92
N CYS A 148 7.13 10.58 28.67
CA CYS A 148 8.15 11.54 29.08
C CYS A 148 7.54 12.70 29.90
N GLY A 149 6.52 12.44 30.74
CA GLY A 149 5.88 13.46 31.60
C GLY A 149 4.88 14.42 30.93
N ALA A 150 4.45 14.15 29.68
CA ALA A 150 3.50 14.99 28.93
C ALA A 150 2.20 14.24 28.58
N ASP A 151 1.06 14.97 28.55
CA ASP A 151 -0.21 14.47 28.00
C ASP A 151 -0.18 14.59 26.47
N ILE A 152 0.14 13.49 25.79
CA ILE A 152 0.20 13.42 24.33
C ILE A 152 -0.85 12.39 23.89
N ARG A 153 -1.76 12.78 22.99
CA ARG A 153 -2.76 11.88 22.40
C ARG A 153 -2.44 11.47 20.99
N THR A 154 -2.06 12.42 20.15
CA THR A 154 -1.72 12.16 18.76
C THR A 154 -0.38 12.74 18.45
N VAL A 155 0.40 11.96 17.71
CA VAL A 155 1.69 12.37 17.16
C VAL A 155 1.57 12.33 15.65
N ARG A 156 1.83 13.45 15.00
CA ARG A 156 1.91 13.57 13.55
C ARG A 156 3.33 13.91 13.15
N MET A 157 3.90 13.12 12.25
CA MET A 157 5.21 13.32 11.66
C MET A 157 5.03 13.61 10.18
N THR A 158 5.44 14.80 9.74
CA THR A 158 5.42 15.22 8.34
C THR A 158 6.83 15.36 7.82
N ILE A 159 7.19 14.60 6.78
CA ILE A 159 8.51 14.70 6.16
C ILE A 159 8.54 15.95 5.27
N VAL A 160 9.19 17.01 5.72
CA VAL A 160 9.28 18.29 5.00
C VAL A 160 10.26 18.18 3.84
N TRP A 161 11.37 17.48 4.06
CA TRP A 161 12.42 17.33 3.08
C TRP A 161 13.18 16.05 3.32
N SER A 162 13.56 15.35 2.25
CA SER A 162 14.46 14.22 2.34
C SER A 162 15.35 14.14 1.10
N GLN A 163 16.64 13.89 1.31
CA GLN A 163 17.62 13.80 0.23
C GLN A 163 18.71 12.79 0.56
N ARG A 164 19.02 11.93 -0.40
CA ARG A 164 20.21 11.06 -0.40
C ARG A 164 21.35 11.83 -1.08
N LEU A 165 22.48 11.96 -0.40
CA LEU A 165 23.63 12.70 -0.94
C LEU A 165 24.38 11.80 -1.93
N SER A 166 24.85 12.35 -3.04
CA SER A 166 25.57 11.59 -4.07
C SER A 166 26.85 10.96 -3.56
N TRP A 167 27.58 11.67 -2.69
CA TRP A 167 28.85 11.25 -2.11
C TRP A 167 28.70 10.46 -0.80
N PHE A 168 27.50 10.40 -0.23
CA PHE A 168 27.23 9.64 0.98
C PHE A 168 25.80 9.09 0.93
N GLN A 169 25.71 7.91 0.31
CA GLN A 169 24.45 7.31 -0.10
C GLN A 169 23.82 6.43 0.99
N SER A 170 24.63 5.90 1.91
CA SER A 170 24.23 4.98 2.98
C SER A 170 23.25 5.61 3.97
N ARG A 171 23.13 6.95 3.99
CA ARG A 171 22.15 7.68 4.80
C ARG A 171 21.41 8.70 3.95
N GLN A 172 20.10 8.74 4.12
CA GLN A 172 19.27 9.79 3.57
C GLN A 172 19.03 10.85 4.65
N LYS A 173 19.42 12.10 4.40
CA LYS A 173 19.14 13.20 5.31
C LYS A 173 17.65 13.51 5.26
N VAL A 174 17.06 13.78 6.42
CA VAL A 174 15.62 14.02 6.58
C VAL A 174 15.41 15.26 7.45
N LYS A 175 14.44 16.09 7.08
CA LYS A 175 13.85 17.10 7.94
C LYS A 175 12.38 16.79 8.09
N ALA A 176 11.90 16.73 9.32
CA ALA A 176 10.52 16.41 9.62
C ALA A 176 9.92 17.46 10.56
N ALA A 177 8.65 17.82 10.33
CA ALA A 177 7.84 18.56 11.27
C ALA A 177 7.10 17.55 12.15
N ILE A 178 7.35 17.61 13.46
CA ILE A 178 6.61 16.83 14.45
C ILE A 178 5.54 17.73 15.04
N THR A 179 4.32 17.23 15.14
CA THR A 179 3.19 17.89 15.78
C THR A 179 2.61 16.96 16.83
N LEU A 180 2.56 17.43 18.06
CA LEU A 180 2.02 16.73 19.21
C LEU A 180 0.71 17.40 19.59
N THR A 181 -0.38 16.63 19.64
CA THR A 181 -1.66 17.12 20.12
C THR A 181 -1.90 16.57 21.52
N SER A 182 -2.15 17.48 22.46
CA SER A 182 -2.52 17.16 23.85
C SER A 182 -3.96 16.63 23.93
N GLY A 183 -4.33 16.03 25.07
CA GLY A 183 -5.70 15.59 25.32
C GLY A 183 -6.74 16.71 25.34
N GLU A 184 -6.29 17.94 25.58
CA GLU A 184 -7.10 19.17 25.53
C GLU A 184 -7.20 19.79 24.13
N GLY A 185 -6.48 19.24 23.14
CA GLY A 185 -6.47 19.73 21.76
C GLY A 185 -5.38 20.74 21.43
N THR A 186 -4.54 21.13 22.40
CA THR A 186 -3.38 22.00 22.15
C THR A 186 -2.35 21.31 21.25
N GLU A 187 -1.97 21.96 20.16
CA GLU A 187 -0.93 21.48 19.25
C GLU A 187 0.41 22.18 19.52
N VAL A 188 1.45 21.38 19.77
CA VAL A 188 2.83 21.84 19.87
C VAL A 188 3.62 21.18 18.77
N GLY A 189 4.23 21.98 17.90
CA GLY A 189 4.91 21.48 16.72
C GLY A 189 6.27 22.12 16.50
N ALA A 190 7.17 21.34 15.93
CA ALA A 190 8.56 21.74 15.82
C ALA A 190 9.29 20.98 14.70
N VAL A 191 10.23 21.65 14.02
CA VAL A 191 10.96 21.07 12.88
C VAL A 191 12.29 20.50 13.33
N VAL A 192 12.45 19.20 13.17
CA VAL A 192 13.64 18.44 13.55
C VAL A 192 14.43 17.98 12.34
N ARG A 193 15.74 17.90 12.52
CA ARG A 193 16.67 17.31 11.55
C ARG A 193 16.96 15.88 11.95
N GLY A 194 17.26 15.05 10.99
CA GLY A 194 17.58 13.65 11.22
C GLY A 194 18.08 12.96 9.97
N TYR A 195 18.10 11.64 10.05
CA TYR A 195 18.50 10.80 8.94
C TYR A 195 17.72 9.49 8.95
N TYR A 196 17.63 8.89 7.78
CA TYR A 196 17.12 7.53 7.59
C TYR A 196 18.29 6.58 7.40
N ASN A 197 18.29 5.49 8.17
CA ASN A 197 19.25 4.40 8.05
C ASN A 197 18.57 3.25 7.29
N TYR A 198 19.12 2.89 6.12
CA TYR A 198 18.58 1.83 5.26
C TYR A 198 18.68 0.44 5.90
N ARG A 199 19.82 0.10 6.54
CA ARG A 199 20.01 -1.16 7.28
C ARG A 199 18.95 -1.34 8.35
N LEU A 200 18.84 -0.36 9.24
CA LEU A 200 17.89 -0.41 10.35
C LEU A 200 16.44 -0.18 9.91
N LYS A 201 16.23 0.23 8.65
CA LYS A 201 14.95 0.71 8.14
C LYS A 201 14.30 1.69 9.13
N THR A 202 15.09 2.58 9.72
CA THR A 202 14.66 3.42 10.84
C THR A 202 14.99 4.88 10.55
N VAL A 203 13.99 5.76 10.70
CA VAL A 203 14.22 7.21 10.74
C VAL A 203 14.60 7.60 12.16
N ILE A 204 15.65 8.39 12.29
CA ILE A 204 16.15 8.92 13.57
C ILE A 204 16.15 10.43 13.45
N LEU A 205 15.33 11.09 14.27
CA LEU A 205 15.20 12.54 14.35
C LEU A 205 15.88 13.00 15.63
N LEU A 206 16.80 13.95 15.47
CA LEU A 206 17.59 14.50 16.56
C LEU A 206 16.71 15.41 17.42
N PRO A 207 16.99 15.47 18.74
CA PRO A 207 16.38 16.46 19.62
C PRO A 207 16.63 17.87 19.09
N MET A 208 15.62 18.74 19.24
CA MET A 208 15.81 20.15 18.92
C MET A 208 16.63 20.83 20.00
N GLU A 209 17.65 21.57 19.58
CA GLU A 209 18.45 22.40 20.49
C GLU A 209 17.66 23.62 20.98
N ASP A 210 16.80 24.21 20.13
CA ASP A 210 16.05 25.44 20.43
C ASP A 210 14.64 25.21 21.01
N HIS A 211 14.19 23.97 21.20
CA HIS A 211 12.85 23.65 21.71
C HIS A 211 12.91 23.04 23.13
N PRO A 212 12.07 23.47 24.08
CA PRO A 212 12.19 23.10 25.50
C PRO A 212 12.07 21.60 25.79
N ALA A 213 11.46 20.84 24.88
CA ALA A 213 11.15 19.44 25.10
C ALA A 213 12.37 18.48 24.92
N ARG A 214 13.40 18.86 24.14
CA ARG A 214 14.58 18.02 23.83
C ARG A 214 14.27 16.52 23.59
N LEU A 215 13.13 16.21 22.97
CA LEU A 215 12.71 14.83 22.71
C LEU A 215 13.29 14.36 21.37
N GLY A 216 13.90 13.18 21.39
CA GLY A 216 14.27 12.44 20.19
C GLY A 216 13.09 11.62 19.69
N PHE A 217 12.95 11.50 18.37
CA PHE A 217 11.93 10.64 17.76
C PHE A 217 12.60 9.63 16.84
N SER A 218 12.23 8.37 16.94
CA SER A 218 12.60 7.34 15.98
C SER A 218 11.38 6.61 15.46
N CYS A 219 11.39 6.19 14.19
CA CYS A 219 10.37 5.29 13.65
C CYS A 219 11.01 4.15 12.89
N SER A 220 10.81 2.92 13.37
CA SER A 220 11.35 1.70 12.78
C SER A 220 10.32 1.03 11.88
N PHE A 221 10.69 0.73 10.65
CA PHE A 221 9.85 0.07 9.66
C PHE A 221 10.17 -1.43 9.63
N ASP A 222 9.14 -2.27 9.49
CA ASP A 222 9.30 -3.73 9.42
C ASP A 222 9.91 -4.22 8.10
N GLY A 223 10.03 -3.33 7.10
CA GLY A 223 10.57 -3.66 5.78
C GLY A 223 9.59 -4.39 4.86
N VAL A 224 8.34 -4.59 5.28
CA VAL A 224 7.29 -5.26 4.52
C VAL A 224 6.13 -4.31 4.25
N GLN A 225 5.82 -3.47 5.24
CA GLN A 225 4.74 -2.49 5.21
C GLN A 225 5.35 -1.09 5.27
N ASP A 226 5.46 -0.44 4.11
CA ASP A 226 5.95 0.93 4.04
C ASP A 226 4.91 1.95 4.57
N ASP A 227 3.68 1.50 4.83
CA ASP A 227 2.59 2.30 5.39
C ASP A 227 2.53 2.32 6.92
N ARG A 228 3.42 1.58 7.61
CA ARG A 228 3.41 1.49 9.08
C ARG A 228 4.82 1.51 9.64
N CYS A 229 5.00 2.21 10.76
CA CYS A 229 6.25 2.17 11.50
C CYS A 229 6.00 2.15 13.00
N MET A 230 6.92 1.54 13.73
CA MET A 230 6.95 1.51 15.18
C MET A 230 7.72 2.74 15.66
N ALA A 231 6.99 3.74 16.13
CA ALA A 231 7.60 4.95 16.66
C ALA A 231 8.04 4.76 18.10
N SER A 232 9.16 5.38 18.46
CA SER A 232 9.63 5.51 19.82
C SER A 232 10.05 6.94 20.09
N VAL A 233 9.57 7.51 21.20
CA VAL A 233 10.05 8.80 21.71
C VAL A 233 11.13 8.52 22.73
N ARG A 234 12.25 9.23 22.60
CA ARG A 234 13.43 9.08 23.45
C ARG A 234 13.69 10.38 24.21
N SER A 235 14.14 10.24 25.45
CA SER A 235 14.69 11.35 26.22
C SER A 235 16.05 11.79 25.62
N ALA A 236 16.60 12.89 26.12
CA ALA A 236 17.94 13.37 25.76
C ALA A 236 19.02 12.28 25.96
N ASP A 237 18.82 11.37 26.92
CA ASP A 237 19.72 10.24 27.23
C ASP A 237 19.53 9.01 26.31
N LEU A 238 18.77 9.16 25.20
CA LEU A 238 18.48 8.12 24.21
C LEU A 238 17.65 6.92 24.71
N GLU A 239 17.22 6.93 25.97
CA GLU A 239 16.30 5.91 26.50
C GLU A 239 14.88 6.10 25.95
N PRO A 240 14.24 5.02 25.45
CA PRO A 240 12.88 5.09 24.91
C PRO A 240 11.87 5.26 26.05
N CYS A 241 11.21 6.42 26.13
CA CYS A 241 10.17 6.62 27.12
C CYS A 241 8.81 6.05 26.71
N ILE A 242 8.50 6.00 25.40
CA ILE A 242 7.25 5.43 24.90
C ILE A 242 7.43 4.86 23.50
N SER A 243 6.68 3.80 23.19
CA SER A 243 6.63 3.17 21.87
C SER A 243 5.18 3.01 21.39
N PHE A 244 4.88 3.40 20.16
CA PHE A 244 3.53 3.36 19.60
C PHE A 244 3.52 3.24 18.08
N GLY A 245 2.47 2.63 17.52
CA GLY A 245 2.37 2.43 16.07
C GLY A 245 1.95 3.71 15.36
N MET A 246 2.63 4.04 14.28
CA MET A 246 2.24 5.08 13.35
C MET A 246 1.83 4.48 12.00
N LYS A 247 0.83 5.09 11.37
CA LYS A 247 0.34 4.73 10.04
C LYS A 247 0.51 5.92 9.10
N LYS A 248 0.93 5.64 7.87
CA LYS A 248 1.01 6.61 6.78
C LYS A 248 -0.41 7.01 6.33
N ILE A 249 -0.66 8.31 6.21
CA ILE A 249 -1.94 8.89 5.77
C ILE A 249 -1.87 9.34 4.30
N ASN A 250 -0.71 9.82 3.85
CA ASN A 250 -0.45 10.34 2.50
C ASN A 250 0.92 9.87 2.01
#